data_AF-A0A3C1SUX7-F1
#
_entry.id   AF-A0A3C1SUX7-F1
#
_cell.length_a   1.000
_cell.length_b   1.000
_cell.length_c   1.000
_cell.angle_alpha   90.00
_cell.angle_beta   90.00
_cell.angle_gamma   90.00
#
_symmetry.space_group_name_H-M   'P 1'
#
loop_
_entity.id
_entity.type
_entity.pdbx_description
1 polymer ?
#
loop_
_entity_poly.entity_id
_entity_poly.type
_entity_poly.pdbx_seq_one_letter_code
_entity_poly.pdbx_strand_id
1 'polypeptide(L)'
;MLVRRVDRRNHCVFGHRARLVANRLCRHAGLGAVDRPWPGPSARAVVTLLGSGLCLLGAVLLLVAAWGVVRLPDALSRQHAATKAGTLALAAFVFGVAVLMPEPAWIGRLALLLLLLLLTLPLASHALARAAARESGAVEDLAARGDER
;
A
#
# COMPACT_ATOMS: atom_id res chain seq x y z
N MET A 1 -41.38 18.44 -22.23
CA MET A 1 -41.01 19.04 -20.93
C MET A 1 -41.89 18.44 -19.84
N LEU A 2 -41.41 17.43 -19.10
CA LEU A 2 -42.06 16.96 -17.87
C LEU A 2 -41.04 16.17 -17.03
N VAL A 3 -40.28 16.90 -16.20
CA VAL A 3 -39.36 16.31 -15.22
C VAL A 3 -40.15 15.99 -13.96
N ARG A 4 -40.31 14.69 -13.68
CA ARG A 4 -40.88 14.18 -12.42
C ARG A 4 -40.02 14.61 -11.23
N ARG A 5 -40.61 15.27 -10.23
CA ARG A 5 -40.05 15.40 -8.88
C ARG A 5 -40.09 14.04 -8.19
N VAL A 6 -38.95 13.52 -7.76
CA VAL A 6 -38.87 12.40 -6.81
C VAL A 6 -39.09 12.97 -5.40
N ASP A 7 -40.16 12.50 -4.78
CA ASP A 7 -40.63 12.90 -3.45
C ASP A 7 -39.71 12.33 -2.35
N ARG A 8 -39.36 13.17 -1.37
CA ARG A 8 -38.30 12.96 -0.37
C ARG A 8 -38.88 12.65 1.02
N ARG A 9 -40.05 11.99 1.08
CA ARG A 9 -40.86 11.86 2.31
C ARG A 9 -40.85 10.51 3.04
N ASN A 10 -40.02 9.53 2.66
CA ASN A 10 -40.06 8.19 3.29
C ASN A 10 -38.86 7.79 4.19
N HIS A 11 -37.99 8.72 4.60
CA HIS A 11 -36.77 8.35 5.34
C HIS A 11 -36.82 8.47 6.88
N CYS A 12 -37.94 8.87 7.49
CA CYS A 12 -37.98 9.19 8.94
C CYS A 12 -38.25 8.01 9.90
N VAL A 13 -38.55 6.78 9.45
CA VAL A 13 -38.98 5.68 10.35
C VAL A 13 -37.82 4.75 10.79
N PHE A 14 -36.64 4.81 10.17
CA PHE A 14 -35.49 3.95 10.47
C PHE A 14 -34.48 4.57 11.46
N GLY A 15 -34.96 5.44 12.38
CA GLY A 15 -34.11 6.44 13.03
C GLY A 15 -33.39 6.05 14.32
N HIS A 16 -33.81 4.99 15.03
CA HIS A 16 -33.32 4.77 16.42
C HIS A 16 -32.39 3.56 16.61
N ARG A 17 -32.62 2.44 15.92
CA ARG A 17 -31.75 1.24 16.02
C ARG A 17 -30.50 1.31 15.14
N ALA A 18 -30.58 1.93 13.95
CA ALA A 18 -29.45 2.12 13.06
C ALA A 18 -28.34 2.99 13.68
N ARG A 19 -28.73 3.99 14.51
CA ARG A 19 -27.80 4.85 15.26
C ARG A 19 -26.93 4.08 16.26
N LEU A 20 -27.48 3.05 16.91
CA LEU A 20 -26.74 2.28 17.91
C LEU A 20 -25.73 1.31 17.28
N VAL A 21 -26.02 0.78 16.09
CA VAL A 21 -25.09 -0.09 15.34
C VAL A 21 -23.96 0.74 14.73
N ALA A 22 -24.26 1.89 14.13
CA ALA A 22 -23.25 2.80 13.59
C ALA A 22 -22.28 3.29 14.67
N ASN A 23 -22.77 3.66 15.86
CA ASN A 23 -21.92 4.12 16.97
C ASN A 23 -21.04 3.00 17.57
N ARG A 24 -21.45 1.73 17.46
CA ARG A 24 -20.65 0.59 17.93
C ARG A 24 -19.58 0.17 16.91
N LEU A 25 -19.87 0.26 15.60
CA LEU A 25 -18.88 0.09 14.55
C LEU A 25 -17.83 1.21 14.53
N CYS A 26 -18.22 2.48 14.74
CA CYS A 26 -17.27 3.59 14.82
C CYS A 26 -16.27 3.43 15.98
N ARG A 27 -16.67 2.77 17.08
CA ARG A 27 -15.82 2.56 18.26
C ARG A 27 -14.72 1.51 18.05
N HIS A 28 -14.91 0.58 17.11
CA HIS A 28 -13.86 -0.36 16.67
C HIS A 28 -13.07 0.15 15.45
N ALA A 29 -13.57 1.16 14.73
CA ALA A 29 -12.94 1.69 13.53
C ALA A 29 -11.80 2.69 13.79
N GLY A 30 -11.54 3.08 15.05
CA GLY A 30 -10.43 3.99 15.40
C GLY A 30 -10.52 5.36 14.71
N LEU A 31 -11.72 5.80 14.34
CA LEU A 31 -11.94 7.10 13.70
C LEU A 31 -12.10 8.15 14.80
N GLY A 32 -10.96 8.62 15.30
CA GLY A 32 -10.91 9.87 16.04
C GLY A 32 -11.41 10.98 15.13
N ALA A 33 -12.42 11.72 15.57
CA ALA A 33 -12.81 12.97 14.96
C ALA A 33 -11.60 13.91 15.01
N VAL A 34 -10.94 14.08 13.87
CA VAL A 34 -9.80 14.99 13.68
C VAL A 34 -10.35 16.38 13.42
N ASP A 35 -10.85 17.00 14.48
CA ASP A 35 -11.26 18.39 14.50
C ASP A 35 -10.00 19.25 14.67
N ARG A 36 -9.27 19.50 13.59
CA ARG A 36 -8.02 20.29 13.63
C ARG A 36 -8.29 21.74 13.23
N PRO A 37 -7.88 22.74 14.03
CA PRO A 37 -7.83 24.12 13.60
C PRO A 37 -6.73 24.24 12.54
N TRP A 38 -7.15 24.41 11.29
CA TRP A 38 -6.26 24.35 10.15
C TRP A 38 -5.38 25.61 10.08
N PRO A 39 -4.09 25.49 9.70
CA PRO A 39 -3.20 26.64 9.55
C PRO A 39 -3.66 27.61 8.43
N GLY A 40 -3.14 28.84 8.42
CA GLY A 40 -3.52 29.88 7.46
C GLY A 40 -3.43 29.44 5.98
N PRO A 41 -4.06 30.17 5.04
CA PRO A 41 -4.22 29.76 3.63
C PRO A 41 -2.90 29.38 2.93
N SER A 42 -1.80 30.08 3.24
CA SER A 42 -0.46 29.80 2.69
C SER A 42 0.12 28.47 3.18
N ALA A 43 -0.05 28.14 4.45
CA ALA A 43 0.43 26.89 5.02
C ALA A 43 -0.34 25.66 4.49
N ARG A 44 -1.62 25.82 4.15
CA ARG A 44 -2.40 24.74 3.51
C ARG A 44 -1.81 24.35 2.15
N ALA A 45 -1.42 25.35 1.36
CA ALA A 45 -0.88 25.14 0.02
C ALA A 45 0.47 24.42 0.07
N VAL A 46 1.37 24.80 1.01
CA VAL A 46 2.69 24.16 1.14
C VAL A 46 2.56 22.69 1.52
N VAL A 47 1.72 22.36 2.51
CA VAL A 47 1.53 20.97 2.97
C VAL A 47 0.95 20.09 1.86
N THR A 48 -0.04 20.61 1.14
CA THR A 48 -0.68 19.88 0.03
C THR A 48 0.29 19.68 -1.14
N LEU A 49 1.10 20.69 -1.49
CA LEU A 49 2.09 20.58 -2.56
C LEU A 49 3.19 19.57 -2.21
N LEU A 50 3.71 19.62 -0.98
CA LEU A 50 4.76 18.71 -0.53
C LEU A 50 4.29 17.27 -0.51
N GLY A 51 3.16 16.98 0.15
CA GLY A 51 2.73 15.60 0.27
C GLY A 51 2.13 15.02 -1.01
N SER A 52 1.47 15.83 -1.87
CA SER A 52 1.07 15.36 -3.21
C SER A 52 2.28 15.10 -4.10
N GLY A 53 3.32 15.94 -4.03
CA GLY A 53 4.59 15.72 -4.72
C GLY A 53 5.26 14.41 -4.29
N LEU A 54 5.23 14.09 -2.99
CA LEU A 54 5.81 12.86 -2.47
C LEU A 54 5.01 11.61 -2.90
N CYS A 55 3.68 11.71 -2.95
CA CYS A 55 2.82 10.66 -3.51
C CYS A 55 3.05 10.46 -5.02
N LEU A 56 3.22 11.54 -5.79
CA LEU A 56 3.56 11.46 -7.21
C LEU A 56 4.92 10.82 -7.43
N LEU A 57 5.93 11.17 -6.62
CA LEU A 57 7.23 10.51 -6.65
C LEU A 57 7.11 9.01 -6.38
N GLY A 58 6.33 8.62 -5.36
CA GLY A 58 6.01 7.22 -5.08
C GLY A 58 5.37 6.50 -6.27
N ALA A 59 4.44 7.15 -6.97
CA ALA A 59 3.80 6.58 -8.16
C ALA A 59 4.79 6.37 -9.32
N VAL A 60 5.69 7.31 -9.56
CA VAL A 60 6.75 7.17 -10.56
C VAL A 60 7.69 6.02 -10.20
N LEU A 61 8.06 5.87 -8.93
CA LEU A 61 8.89 4.75 -8.47
C LEU A 61 8.18 3.40 -8.64
N LEU A 62 6.87 3.32 -8.44
CA LEU A 62 6.09 2.11 -8.76
C LEU A 62 6.11 1.78 -10.25
N LEU A 63 6.02 2.79 -11.12
CA LEU A 63 6.15 2.58 -12.57
C LEU A 63 7.55 2.05 -12.93
N VAL A 64 8.60 2.59 -12.31
CA VAL A 64 9.97 2.09 -12.49
C VAL A 64 10.11 0.65 -11.97
N ALA A 65 9.49 0.31 -10.84
CA ALA A 65 9.46 -1.05 -10.31
C ALA A 65 8.81 -2.03 -11.31
N ALA A 66 7.64 -1.67 -11.85
CA ALA A 66 6.93 -2.47 -12.85
C ALA A 66 7.75 -2.61 -14.14
N TRP A 67 8.40 -1.53 -14.58
CA TRP A 67 9.30 -1.56 -15.73
C TRP A 67 10.50 -2.50 -15.51
N GLY A 68 11.08 -2.48 -14.32
CA GLY A 68 12.17 -3.38 -13.92
C GLY A 68 11.77 -4.86 -14.00
N VAL A 69 10.52 -5.19 -13.67
CA VAL A 69 10.01 -6.56 -13.80
C VAL A 69 9.92 -6.99 -15.26
N VAL A 70 9.50 -6.11 -16.18
CA VAL A 70 9.35 -6.47 -17.60
C VAL A 70 10.70 -6.58 -18.32
N ARG A 71 11.69 -5.76 -17.94
CA ARG A 71 12.95 -5.66 -18.69
C ARG A 71 13.98 -6.76 -18.34
N LEU A 72 13.97 -7.30 -17.12
CA LEU A 72 15.02 -8.21 -16.67
C LEU A 72 14.73 -9.69 -17.04
N PRO A 73 15.69 -10.41 -17.63
CA PRO A 73 15.48 -11.78 -18.12
C PRO A 73 15.41 -12.83 -17.00
N ASP A 74 16.11 -12.59 -15.89
CA ASP A 74 16.22 -13.53 -14.76
C ASP A 74 15.20 -13.23 -13.63
N ALA A 75 14.64 -14.28 -13.02
CA ALA A 75 13.59 -14.18 -12.01
C ALA A 75 14.06 -13.52 -10.70
N LEU A 76 15.25 -13.86 -10.22
CA LEU A 76 15.82 -13.28 -9.00
C LEU A 76 16.17 -11.82 -9.21
N SER A 77 16.68 -11.50 -10.40
CA SER A 77 17.02 -10.14 -10.80
C SER A 77 15.77 -9.25 -10.93
N ARG A 78 14.68 -9.75 -11.52
CA ARG A 78 13.37 -9.07 -11.54
C ARG A 78 12.85 -8.78 -10.14
N GLN A 79 12.92 -9.77 -9.25
CA GLN A 79 12.47 -9.61 -7.88
C GLN A 79 13.30 -8.54 -7.13
N HIS A 80 14.62 -8.56 -7.26
CA HIS A 80 15.50 -7.57 -6.61
C HIS A 80 15.24 -6.14 -7.08
N ALA A 81 15.01 -5.96 -8.39
CA ALA A 81 14.61 -4.67 -8.94
C ALA A 81 13.26 -4.21 -8.37
N ALA A 82 12.28 -5.10 -8.32
CA ALA A 82 10.94 -4.81 -7.80
C ALA A 82 10.94 -4.45 -6.31
N THR A 83 11.70 -5.16 -5.48
CA THR A 83 11.73 -4.91 -4.03
C THR A 83 12.41 -3.60 -3.68
N LYS A 84 13.55 -3.27 -4.30
CA LYS A 84 14.23 -1.97 -4.09
C LYS A 84 13.34 -0.78 -4.48
N ALA A 85 12.80 -0.79 -5.69
CA ALA A 85 11.98 0.31 -6.16
C ALA A 85 10.61 0.36 -5.44
N GLY A 86 10.00 -0.79 -5.18
CA GLY A 86 8.71 -0.89 -4.50
C GLY A 86 8.75 -0.46 -3.03
N THR A 87 9.82 -0.82 -2.29
CA THR A 87 9.98 -0.38 -0.89
C THR A 87 10.19 1.13 -0.78
N LEU A 88 10.98 1.73 -1.67
CA LEU A 88 11.15 3.18 -1.74
C LEU A 88 9.83 3.89 -2.11
N ALA A 89 9.06 3.32 -3.03
CA ALA A 89 7.77 3.86 -3.41
C ALA A 89 6.77 3.86 -2.25
N LEU A 90 6.63 2.72 -1.54
CA LEU A 90 5.74 2.66 -0.37
C LEU A 90 6.22 3.59 0.75
N ALA A 91 7.52 3.70 1.00
CA ALA A 91 8.04 4.65 1.98
C ALA A 91 7.64 6.09 1.62
N ALA A 92 7.81 6.51 0.36
CA ALA A 92 7.37 7.81 -0.11
C ALA A 92 5.85 8.03 0.07
N PHE A 93 5.02 7.01 -0.20
CA PHE A 93 3.58 7.10 0.05
C PHE A 93 3.22 7.24 1.53
N VAL A 94 3.85 6.45 2.41
CA VAL A 94 3.63 6.54 3.86
C VAL A 94 3.95 7.94 4.36
N PHE A 95 5.10 8.50 3.96
CA PHE A 95 5.47 9.87 4.31
C PHE A 95 4.53 10.91 3.68
N GLY A 96 4.12 10.74 2.42
CA GLY A 96 3.25 11.69 1.73
C GLY A 96 1.86 11.75 2.36
N VAL A 97 1.31 10.59 2.71
CA VAL A 97 0.04 10.45 3.42
C VAL A 97 0.15 10.96 4.85
N ALA A 98 1.26 10.71 5.55
CA ALA A 98 1.48 11.24 6.90
C ALA A 98 1.48 12.78 6.93
N VAL A 99 1.98 13.43 5.87
CA VAL A 99 1.97 14.89 5.73
C VAL A 99 0.58 15.41 5.35
N LEU A 100 -0.13 14.75 4.43
CA LEU A 100 -1.49 15.17 4.01
C LEU A 100 -2.55 14.94 5.10
N MET A 101 -2.48 13.78 5.75
CA MET A 101 -3.44 13.30 6.73
C MET A 101 -2.69 12.66 7.91
N PRO A 102 -2.25 13.47 8.90
CA PRO A 102 -1.55 12.99 10.10
C PRO A 102 -2.52 12.30 11.08
N GLU A 103 -3.29 11.34 10.59
CA GLU A 103 -4.19 10.50 11.36
C GLU A 103 -3.47 9.19 11.73
N PRO A 104 -3.30 8.88 13.03
CA PRO A 104 -2.63 7.66 13.46
C PRO A 104 -3.31 6.39 12.92
N ALA A 105 -4.63 6.40 12.71
CA ALA A 105 -5.35 5.27 12.15
C ALA A 105 -4.94 4.98 10.69
N TRP A 106 -4.76 6.01 9.85
CA TRP A 106 -4.33 5.85 8.47
C TRP A 106 -2.86 5.48 8.39
N ILE A 107 -2.01 6.21 9.12
CA ILE A 107 -0.56 5.95 9.17
C ILE A 107 -0.30 4.52 9.67
N GLY A 108 -1.00 4.06 10.72
CA GLY A 108 -0.88 2.71 11.24
C GLY A 108 -1.26 1.63 10.23
N ARG A 109 -2.35 1.82 9.46
CA ARG A 109 -2.75 0.90 8.38
C ARG A 109 -1.71 0.84 7.27
N LEU A 110 -1.20 1.99 6.80
CA LEU A 110 -0.17 2.04 5.77
C LEU A 110 1.16 1.44 6.25
N ALA A 111 1.55 1.70 7.50
CA ALA A 111 2.74 1.10 8.11
C ALA A 111 2.60 -0.42 8.24
N LEU A 112 1.41 -0.92 8.62
CA LEU A 112 1.13 -2.36 8.67
C LEU A 112 1.19 -3.00 7.29
N LEU A 113 0.65 -2.35 6.25
CA LEU A 113 0.77 -2.76 4.85
C LEU A 113 2.24 -2.84 4.41
N LEU A 114 3.03 -1.81 4.74
CA LEU A 114 4.47 -1.78 4.45
C LEU A 114 5.19 -2.94 5.16
N LEU A 115 4.95 -3.15 6.46
CA LEU A 115 5.55 -4.22 7.24
C LEU A 115 5.19 -5.61 6.68
N LEU A 116 3.91 -5.84 6.39
CA LEU A 116 3.43 -7.09 5.82
C LEU A 116 4.10 -7.36 4.46
N LEU A 117 4.23 -6.34 3.62
CA LEU A 117 4.93 -6.46 2.36
C LEU A 117 6.40 -6.81 2.59
N LEU A 118 7.10 -6.09 3.46
CA LEU A 118 8.50 -6.35 3.81
C LEU A 118 8.72 -7.77 4.33
N LEU A 119 7.77 -8.37 5.03
CA LEU A 119 7.86 -9.75 5.51
C LEU A 119 7.53 -10.77 4.40
N THR A 120 6.64 -10.41 3.48
CA THR A 120 6.28 -11.26 2.33
C THR A 120 7.41 -11.34 1.31
N LEU A 121 8.14 -10.25 1.08
CA LEU A 121 9.25 -10.19 0.13
C LEU A 121 10.36 -11.25 0.36
N PRO A 122 10.91 -11.45 1.56
CA PRO A 122 11.92 -12.49 1.81
C PRO A 122 11.35 -13.90 1.73
N LEU A 123 10.09 -14.11 2.12
CA LEU A 123 9.41 -15.41 1.98
C LEU A 123 9.24 -15.77 0.50
N ALA A 124 8.80 -14.81 -0.31
CA ALA A 124 8.71 -14.96 -1.77
C ALA A 124 10.09 -15.23 -2.38
N SER A 125 11.12 -14.51 -1.93
CA SER A 125 12.50 -14.71 -2.40
C SER A 125 13.04 -16.10 -2.10
N HIS A 126 12.75 -16.64 -0.93
CA HIS A 126 13.21 -17.97 -0.56
C HIS A 126 12.52 -19.06 -1.41
N ALA A 127 11.22 -18.92 -1.63
CA ALA A 127 10.47 -19.80 -2.52
C ALA A 127 10.96 -19.71 -3.97
N LEU A 128 11.23 -18.49 -4.47
CA LEU A 128 11.77 -18.26 -5.82
C LEU A 128 13.18 -18.83 -5.99
N ALA A 129 14.06 -18.70 -5.00
CA ALA A 129 15.39 -19.29 -5.03
C ALA A 129 15.35 -20.84 -5.10
N ARG A 130 14.44 -21.46 -4.34
CA ARG A 130 14.23 -22.92 -4.38
C ARG A 130 13.68 -23.39 -5.72
N ALA A 131 12.80 -22.61 -6.35
CA ALA A 131 12.29 -22.89 -7.68
C ALA A 131 13.39 -22.76 -8.74
N ALA A 132 14.16 -21.66 -8.72
CA ALA A 132 15.26 -21.41 -9.64
C ALA A 132 16.34 -22.51 -9.57
N ALA A 133 16.70 -22.97 -8.37
CA ALA A 133 17.68 -24.05 -8.19
C ALA A 133 17.25 -25.40 -8.79
N ARG A 134 15.93 -25.65 -8.87
CA ARG A 134 15.37 -26.85 -9.52
C ARG A 134 15.37 -26.72 -11.04
N GLU A 135 15.05 -25.54 -11.55
CA GLU A 135 15.03 -25.25 -12.98
C GLU A 135 16.45 -25.25 -13.57
N SER A 136 17.45 -24.78 -12.82
CA SER A 136 18.83 -24.69 -13.28
C SER A 136 19.62 -26.02 -13.18
N GLY A 137 19.02 -27.10 -12.68
CA GLY A 137 19.71 -28.39 -12.48
C GLY A 137 20.88 -28.35 -11.47
N ALA A 138 21.08 -27.22 -10.79
CA ALA A 138 22.25 -26.99 -9.94
C ALA A 138 22.35 -27.98 -8.77
N VAL A 139 21.20 -28.45 -8.27
CA VAL A 139 21.14 -29.47 -7.22
C VAL A 139 21.61 -30.84 -7.72
N GLU A 140 21.30 -31.18 -8.97
CA GLU A 140 21.73 -32.44 -9.59
C GLU A 140 23.22 -32.43 -9.91
N ASP A 141 23.73 -31.30 -10.40
CA ASP A 141 25.15 -31.10 -10.73
C ASP A 141 26.05 -31.14 -9.46
N LEU A 142 25.53 -30.64 -8.33
CA LEU A 142 26.19 -30.76 -7.02
C LEU A 142 26.16 -32.20 -6.49
N ALA A 143 25.09 -32.95 -6.75
CA ALA A 143 24.97 -34.35 -6.34
C ALA A 143 25.93 -35.25 -7.14
N ALA A 144 26.02 -35.06 -8.46
CA ALA A 144 26.96 -35.78 -9.32
C ALA A 144 28.42 -35.57 -8.92
N ARG A 145 28.81 -34.32 -8.59
CA ARG A 145 30.17 -34.01 -8.08
C ARG A 145 30.48 -34.59 -6.70
N GLY A 146 29.46 -34.88 -5.91
CA GLY A 146 29.61 -35.49 -4.59
C GLY A 146 29.95 -36.98 -4.66
N ASP A 147 29.54 -37.66 -5.72
CA ASP A 147 29.79 -39.09 -5.96
C ASP A 147 31.22 -39.35 -6.50
N GLU A 148 31.87 -38.32 -7.05
CA GLU A 148 33.25 -38.39 -7.56
C GLU A 148 34.34 -38.23 -6.48
N ARG A 149 33.98 -38.21 -5.18
CA ARG A 149 34.92 -38.04 -4.05
C ARG A 149 34.79 -39.15 -3.02
#